data_AF-A0A9W9M7N6-F1
#
_entry.id   AF-A0A9W9M7N6-F1
#
_cell.length_a   1.000
_cell.length_b   1.000
_cell.length_c   1.000
_cell.angle_alpha   90.00
_cell.angle_beta   90.00
_cell.angle_gamma   90.00
#
_symmetry.space_group_name_H-M   'P 1'
#
loop_
_entity.id
_entity.type
_entity.pdbx_description
1 polymer ?
#
loop_
_entity_poly.entity_id
_entity_poly.type
_entity_poly.pdbx_seq_one_letter_code
_entity_poly.pdbx_strand_id
1 'polypeptide(L)'
;MPSGTLYFIENNQRFLRGLEPEDIDITLSRVLDLVLEQSPKHRAHINSEIKRQMIAAWHAQPAWPEVQKAIQSIREELGLEVFVHANGTTRLQLDLTRSSGLNFNMLFSSQLLGVYKPSPFQG
;
A
#
# COMPACT_ATOMS: atom_id res chain seq x y z
N MET A 1 8.39 -17.90 -3.86
CA MET A 1 8.43 -16.52 -4.39
C MET A 1 8.03 -15.56 -3.28
N PRO A 2 8.75 -14.46 -2.98
CA PRO A 2 8.32 -13.53 -1.95
C PRO A 2 7.03 -12.81 -2.39
N SER A 3 6.02 -12.78 -1.51
CA SER A 3 4.65 -12.31 -1.75
C SER A 3 4.54 -10.86 -2.25
N GLY A 4 5.49 -10.00 -1.86
CA GLY A 4 5.57 -8.61 -2.36
C GLY A 4 5.69 -8.52 -3.89
N THR A 5 6.27 -9.53 -4.53
CA THR A 5 6.42 -9.58 -5.99
C THR A 5 5.07 -9.74 -6.70
N LEU A 6 4.14 -10.54 -6.13
CA LEU A 6 2.87 -10.87 -6.80
C LEU A 6 1.93 -9.67 -6.87
N TYR A 7 1.87 -8.85 -5.84
CA TYR A 7 1.07 -7.62 -5.85
C TYR A 7 1.48 -6.67 -6.99
N PHE A 8 2.78 -6.49 -7.21
CA PHE A 8 3.27 -5.65 -8.29
C PHE A 8 3.04 -6.28 -9.67
N ILE A 9 3.22 -7.60 -9.79
CA ILE A 9 2.93 -8.33 -11.03
C ILE A 9 1.46 -8.17 -11.42
N GLU A 10 0.53 -8.39 -10.49
CA GLU A 10 -0.91 -8.30 -10.75
C GLU A 10 -1.33 -6.90 -11.18
N ASN A 11 -0.87 -5.85 -10.47
CA ASN A 11 -1.17 -4.48 -10.85
C ASN A 11 -0.56 -4.08 -12.19
N ASN A 12 0.68 -4.52 -12.47
CA ASN A 12 1.32 -4.25 -13.76
C ASN A 12 0.59 -4.95 -14.90
N GLN A 13 0.12 -6.19 -14.71
CA GLN A 13 -0.69 -6.88 -15.73
C GLN A 13 -2.01 -6.15 -16.01
N ARG A 14 -2.67 -5.61 -14.97
CA ARG A 14 -3.86 -4.78 -15.15
C ARG A 14 -3.56 -3.52 -15.96
N PHE A 15 -2.48 -2.82 -15.61
CA PHE A 15 -2.03 -1.63 -16.33
C PHE A 15 -1.73 -1.92 -17.80
N LEU A 16 -0.97 -2.99 -18.10
CA LEU A 16 -0.66 -3.41 -19.48
C LEU A 16 -1.91 -3.80 -20.29
N ARG A 17 -3.02 -4.15 -19.62
CA ARG A 17 -4.32 -4.41 -20.24
C ARG A 17 -5.20 -3.15 -20.38
N GLY A 18 -4.68 -1.98 -20.00
CA GLY A 18 -5.43 -0.72 -20.01
C GLY A 18 -6.60 -0.71 -19.02
N LEU A 19 -6.53 -1.50 -17.94
CA LEU A 19 -7.56 -1.51 -16.91
C LEU A 19 -7.32 -0.37 -15.92
N GLU A 20 -8.42 0.24 -15.47
CA GLU A 20 -8.39 1.24 -14.41
C GLU A 20 -7.74 0.71 -13.12
N PRO A 21 -7.12 1.60 -12.31
CA PRO A 21 -6.64 1.26 -10.98
C PRO A 21 -7.72 0.59 -10.13
N GLU A 22 -7.37 -0.53 -9.50
CA GLU A 22 -8.27 -1.34 -8.67
C GLU A 22 -8.16 -0.95 -7.20
N ASP A 23 -9.24 -1.15 -6.43
CA ASP A 23 -9.15 -1.06 -4.98
C ASP A 23 -8.08 -2.05 -4.47
N ILE A 24 -7.21 -1.56 -3.59
CA ILE A 24 -6.14 -2.35 -3.02
C ILE A 24 -6.68 -3.56 -2.25
N ASP A 25 -7.86 -3.47 -1.63
CA ASP A 25 -8.46 -4.56 -0.87
C ASP A 25 -8.81 -5.73 -1.80
N ILE A 26 -9.29 -5.44 -3.01
CA ILE A 26 -9.60 -6.43 -4.03
C ILE A 26 -8.30 -7.09 -4.52
N THR A 27 -7.27 -6.29 -4.80
CA THR A 27 -5.98 -6.81 -5.25
C THR A 27 -5.30 -7.67 -4.19
N LEU A 28 -5.26 -7.21 -2.93
CA LEU A 28 -4.71 -7.95 -1.80
C LEU A 28 -5.49 -9.25 -1.56
N SER A 29 -6.82 -9.22 -1.68
CA SER A 29 -7.67 -10.41 -1.59
C SER A 29 -7.31 -11.46 -2.65
N ARG A 30 -7.17 -11.03 -3.92
CA ARG A 30 -6.77 -11.92 -5.04
C ARG A 30 -5.35 -12.46 -4.83
N VAL A 31 -4.39 -11.59 -4.51
CA VAL A 31 -2.99 -11.98 -4.31
C VAL A 31 -2.84 -12.95 -3.13
N LEU A 32 -3.58 -12.74 -2.04
CA LEU A 32 -3.56 -13.62 -0.89
C LEU A 32 -4.06 -15.03 -1.26
N ASP A 33 -5.10 -15.15 -2.09
CA ASP A 33 -5.55 -16.47 -2.58
C ASP A 33 -4.44 -17.18 -3.36
N LEU A 34 -3.77 -16.48 -4.28
CA LEU A 34 -2.66 -17.01 -5.07
C LEU A 34 -1.46 -17.45 -4.21
N VAL A 35 -1.15 -16.69 -3.16
CA VAL A 35 -0.09 -17.06 -2.19
C VAL A 35 -0.49 -18.31 -1.41
N LEU A 36 -1.76 -18.44 -1.02
CA LEU A 36 -2.26 -19.57 -0.25
C LEU A 36 -2.36 -20.86 -1.08
N GLU A 37 -2.60 -20.77 -2.39
CA GLU A 37 -2.49 -21.91 -3.31
C GLU A 37 -1.09 -22.52 -3.31
N GLN A 38 -0.06 -21.68 -3.22
CA GLN A 38 1.34 -22.12 -3.11
C GLN A 38 1.71 -22.62 -1.70
N SER A 39 0.80 -22.46 -0.72
CA SER A 39 1.02 -22.79 0.69
C SER A 39 -0.16 -23.56 1.31
N PRO A 40 -0.43 -24.82 0.88
CA PRO A 40 -1.61 -25.57 1.32
C PRO A 40 -1.72 -25.75 2.85
N LYS A 41 -0.57 -25.86 3.53
CA LYS A 41 -0.50 -25.96 5.00
C LYS A 41 -1.11 -24.73 5.70
N HIS A 42 -0.94 -23.54 5.14
CA HIS A 42 -1.48 -22.30 5.72
C HIS A 42 -2.93 -22.04 5.29
N ARG A 43 -3.30 -22.48 4.07
CA ARG A 43 -4.65 -22.31 3.53
C ARG A 43 -5.74 -22.88 4.44
N ALA A 44 -5.49 -24.03 5.07
CA ALA A 44 -6.45 -24.66 6.00
C ALA A 44 -6.78 -23.80 7.24
N HIS A 45 -5.92 -22.84 7.58
CA HIS A 45 -6.07 -21.98 8.76
C HIS A 45 -6.65 -20.60 8.46
N ILE A 46 -6.81 -20.24 7.18
CA ILE A 46 -7.25 -18.89 6.77
C ILE A 46 -8.65 -19.00 6.17
N ASN A 47 -9.65 -18.80 7.02
CA ASN A 47 -11.04 -18.66 6.59
C ASN A 47 -11.31 -17.23 6.09
N SER A 48 -12.53 -16.97 5.61
CA SER A 48 -12.95 -15.66 5.08
C SER A 48 -12.81 -14.53 6.10
N GLU A 49 -13.06 -14.79 7.38
CA GLU A 49 -12.93 -13.79 8.44
C GLU A 49 -11.47 -13.42 8.69
N ILE A 50 -10.59 -14.41 8.83
CA ILE A 50 -9.15 -14.19 9.00
C ILE A 50 -8.58 -13.48 7.78
N LYS A 51 -8.99 -13.88 6.57
CA LYS A 51 -8.60 -13.22 5.33
C LYS A 51 -8.96 -11.73 5.36
N ARG A 52 -10.19 -11.40 5.77
CA ARG A 52 -10.66 -10.02 5.89
C ARG A 52 -9.83 -9.23 6.91
N GLN A 53 -9.52 -9.82 8.06
CA GLN A 53 -8.68 -9.18 9.09
C GLN A 53 -7.25 -8.95 8.60
N MET A 54 -6.66 -9.90 7.87
CA MET A 54 -5.33 -9.75 7.29
C MET A 54 -5.27 -8.62 6.27
N ILE A 55 -6.32 -8.45 5.44
CA ILE A 55 -6.42 -7.32 4.50
C ILE A 55 -6.59 -6.01 5.27
N ALA A 56 -7.51 -5.97 6.24
CA ALA A 56 -7.75 -4.78 7.06
C ALA A 56 -6.50 -4.31 7.82
N ALA A 57 -5.62 -5.23 8.23
CA ALA A 57 -4.37 -4.90 8.91
C ALA A 57 -3.41 -4.04 8.07
N TRP A 58 -3.53 -4.03 6.74
CA TRP A 58 -2.74 -3.12 5.90
C TRP A 58 -3.08 -1.64 6.14
N HIS A 59 -4.30 -1.34 6.59
CA HIS A 59 -4.79 0.02 6.82
C HIS A 59 -4.43 0.58 8.20
N ALA A 60 -3.76 -0.21 9.05
CA ALA A 60 -3.45 0.18 10.43
C ALA A 60 -2.04 -0.28 10.84
N GLN A 61 -1.03 0.09 10.04
CA GLN A 61 0.36 -0.20 10.36
C GLN A 61 0.92 0.88 11.29
N PRO A 62 1.55 0.51 12.42
CA PRO A 62 2.15 1.49 13.32
C PRO A 62 3.33 2.19 12.63
N ALA A 63 3.43 3.50 12.82
CA ALA A 63 4.67 4.21 12.49
C ALA A 63 5.78 3.77 13.43
N TRP A 64 7.02 3.85 12.96
CA TRP A 64 8.17 3.76 13.85
C TRP A 64 8.15 4.95 14.83
N PRO A 65 8.45 4.74 16.13
CA PRO A 65 8.28 5.75 17.17
C PRO A 65 8.97 7.09 16.90
N GLU A 66 10.11 7.06 16.22
CA GLU A 66 10.94 8.21 15.90
C GLU A 66 10.42 9.04 14.71
N VAL A 67 9.62 8.45 13.83
CA VAL A 67 9.24 9.05 12.54
C VAL A 67 8.36 10.28 12.73
N GLN A 68 7.43 10.24 13.70
CA GLN A 68 6.56 11.39 13.97
C GLN A 68 7.37 12.62 14.36
N LYS A 69 8.34 12.46 15.27
CA LYS A 69 9.23 13.55 15.70
C LYS A 69 10.08 14.04 14.54
N ALA A 70 10.64 13.14 13.73
CA ALA A 70 11.46 13.51 12.59
C ALA A 70 10.69 14.36 11.56
N ILE A 71 9.46 13.95 11.21
CA ILE A 71 8.60 14.71 10.29
C ILE A 71 8.25 16.09 10.88
N GLN A 72 7.95 16.14 12.19
CA GLN A 72 7.67 17.40 12.86
C GLN A 72 8.87 18.35 12.79
N SER A 73 10.08 17.89 13.12
CA SER A 73 11.28 18.73 13.05
C SER A 73 11.56 19.23 11.64
N ILE A 74 11.38 18.40 10.60
CA ILE A 74 11.54 18.84 9.20
C ILE A 74 10.55 19.96 8.85
N ARG A 75 9.30 19.85 9.31
CA ARG A 75 8.24 20.83 8.99
C ARG A 75 8.35 22.11 9.79
N GLU A 76 8.58 21.99 11.09
CA GLU A 76 8.46 23.12 12.03
C GLU A 76 9.80 23.79 12.31
N GLU A 77 10.89 23.03 12.43
CA GLU A 77 12.22 23.58 12.72
C GLU A 77 12.96 23.99 11.45
N LEU A 78 12.84 23.20 10.37
CA LEU A 78 13.49 23.50 9.09
C LEU A 78 12.58 24.26 8.11
N GLY A 79 11.28 24.36 8.40
CA GLY A 79 10.31 25.04 7.52
C GLY A 79 10.10 24.37 6.17
N LEU A 80 10.38 23.07 6.05
CA LEU A 80 10.31 22.32 4.79
C LEU A 80 8.97 21.59 4.64
N GLU A 81 8.50 21.45 3.41
CA GLU A 81 7.35 20.62 3.10
C GLU A 81 7.74 19.14 3.03
N VAL A 82 6.90 18.27 3.59
CA VAL A 82 7.11 16.82 3.56
C VAL A 82 6.01 16.17 2.74
N PHE A 83 6.41 15.49 1.67
CA PHE A 83 5.51 14.78 0.77
C PHE A 83 5.77 13.28 0.80
N VAL A 84 4.70 12.49 0.68
CA VAL A 84 4.78 11.05 0.53
C VAL A 84 4.43 10.69 -0.91
N HIS A 85 5.25 9.85 -1.53
CA HIS A 85 4.87 9.14 -2.75
C HIS A 85 4.98 7.64 -2.51
N ALA A 86 3.84 6.96 -2.43
CA ALA A 86 3.76 5.53 -2.15
C ALA A 86 2.91 4.78 -3.19
N ASN A 87 3.28 3.52 -3.44
CA ASN A 87 2.45 2.61 -4.21
C ASN A 87 1.17 2.27 -3.43
N GLY A 88 0.07 2.03 -4.14
CA GLY A 88 -1.23 1.74 -3.55
C GLY A 88 -2.27 2.81 -3.83
N THR A 89 -3.44 2.66 -3.21
CA THR A 89 -4.58 3.57 -3.38
C THR A 89 -4.46 4.79 -2.48
N THR A 90 -5.14 5.86 -2.85
CA THR A 90 -5.25 7.06 -1.99
C THR A 90 -5.90 6.71 -0.64
N ARG A 91 -6.90 5.81 -0.64
CA ARG A 91 -7.57 5.33 0.57
C ARG A 91 -6.58 4.70 1.57
N LEU A 92 -5.71 3.79 1.11
CA LEU A 92 -4.72 3.17 2.00
C LEU A 92 -3.79 4.21 2.64
N GLN A 93 -3.33 5.19 1.87
CA GLN A 93 -2.44 6.22 2.41
C GLN A 93 -3.14 7.09 3.46
N LEU A 94 -4.41 7.45 3.22
CA LEU A 94 -5.22 8.19 4.19
C LEU A 94 -5.47 7.39 5.48
N ASP A 95 -5.77 6.10 5.35
CA ASP A 95 -6.00 5.24 6.52
C ASP A 95 -4.72 5.09 7.34
N LEU A 96 -3.57 4.88 6.70
CA LEU A 96 -2.26 4.79 7.37
C LEU A 96 -1.86 6.09 8.06
N THR A 97 -1.99 7.24 7.41
CA THR A 97 -1.68 8.54 8.03
C THR A 97 -2.55 8.80 9.25
N ARG A 98 -3.85 8.49 9.15
CA ARG A 98 -4.79 8.63 10.27
C ARG A 98 -4.45 7.67 11.42
N SER A 99 -4.21 6.38 11.13
CA SER A 99 -3.95 5.37 12.16
C SER A 99 -2.61 5.58 12.86
N SER A 100 -1.63 6.13 12.16
CA SER A 100 -0.27 6.34 12.67
C SER A 100 -0.03 7.71 13.29
N GLY A 101 -0.96 8.67 13.11
CA GLY A 101 -0.78 10.05 13.57
C GLY A 101 0.28 10.83 12.79
N LEU A 102 0.76 10.31 11.65
CA LEU A 102 1.73 11.00 10.80
C LEU A 102 1.05 12.09 9.97
N ASN A 103 1.65 13.27 9.95
CA ASN A 103 1.11 14.45 9.27
C ASN A 103 2.07 14.95 8.18
N PHE A 104 1.62 14.84 6.93
CA PHE A 104 2.36 15.24 5.72
C PHE A 104 1.64 16.40 5.03
N ASN A 105 2.39 17.19 4.25
CA ASN A 105 1.81 18.28 3.48
C ASN A 105 0.96 17.75 2.30
N MET A 106 1.40 16.67 1.64
CA MET A 106 0.69 16.03 0.53
C MET A 106 0.98 14.52 0.45
N LEU A 107 -0.01 13.79 -0.08
CA LEU A 107 0.03 12.36 -0.33
C LEU A 107 -0.14 12.08 -1.83
N PHE A 108 0.85 11.45 -2.46
CA PHE A 108 0.83 11.04 -3.86
C PHE A 108 0.71 9.51 -3.93
N SER A 109 -0.41 9.05 -4.49
CA SER A 109 -0.64 7.63 -4.74
C SER A 109 -0.35 7.26 -6.19
N SER A 110 0.19 6.07 -6.41
CA SER A 110 0.31 5.52 -7.77
C SER A 110 -1.03 5.41 -8.47
N GLN A 111 -2.14 5.26 -7.71
CA GLN A 111 -3.48 5.33 -8.26
C GLN A 111 -3.77 6.69 -8.92
N LEU A 112 -3.31 7.79 -8.33
CA LEU A 112 -3.50 9.13 -8.88
C LEU A 112 -2.57 9.42 -10.07
N LEU A 113 -1.39 8.80 -10.10
CA LEU A 113 -0.40 8.98 -11.16
C LEU A 113 -0.57 8.03 -12.35
N GLY A 114 -1.39 6.98 -12.21
CA GLY A 114 -1.60 5.96 -13.25
C GLY A 114 -0.38 5.06 -13.52
N VAL A 115 0.69 5.19 -12.74
CA VAL A 115 1.94 4.44 -12.87
C VAL A 115 2.44 3.97 -11.50
N TYR A 116 2.91 2.73 -11.42
CA TYR A 116 3.50 2.15 -10.22
C TYR A 116 5.04 2.27 -10.26
N LYS A 117 5.68 2.57 -9.12
CA LYS A 117 7.15 2.47 -9.02
C LYS A 117 7.58 1.01 -9.28
N PRO A 118 8.72 0.73 -9.94
CA PRO A 118 9.78 1.66 -10.36
C PRO A 118 9.65 2.19 -11.81
N SER A 119 8.45 2.20 -12.41
CA SER A 119 8.30 2.66 -13.80
C SER A 119 8.78 4.11 -13.97
N PRO A 120 9.69 4.42 -14.90
CA PRO A 120 9.97 5.81 -15.25
C PRO A 120 8.71 6.39 -15.91
N PHE A 121 8.26 7.54 -15.43
CA PHE A 121 7.21 8.30 -16.11
C PHE A 121 7.72 8.69 -17.50
N GLN A 122 6.98 8.34 -18.56
CA GLN A 122 7.33 8.64 -19.96
C GLN A 122 6.41 9.70 -20.58
N GLY A 123 5.80 10.56 -19.76
CA GLY A 123 5.00 11.68 -20.25
C GLY A 123 5.84 12.86 -20.71
#